data_AF-A0A370FL88-F1
#
_entry.id   AF-A0A370FL88-F1
#
_cell.length_a   1.000
_cell.length_b   1.000
_cell.length_c   1.000
_cell.angle_alpha   90.00
_cell.angle_beta   90.00
_cell.angle_gamma   90.00
#
_symmetry.space_group_name_H-M   'P 1'
#
loop_
_entity.id
_entity.type
_entity.pdbx_description
1 polymer ?
#
loop_
_entity_poly.entity_id
_entity_poly.type
_entity_poly.pdbx_seq_one_letter_code
_entity_poly.pdbx_strand_id
1 'polypeptide(L)'
;MTTLSVRSPLLAVALVLAGVLAGCATPAPTPSVPAPAPATTANPPVPATRPAVQPVEVQPVAPATQMQPAGNGMAANGYGSASSEALSRMLAYADRARSLQSGEAAAEIARIGDPGDSAPLQMQLALVLAQTRNPPDLARATALMQRVAGSTQAEAQPLQPLARVLAARYQEQRRVEDDRDRQVAQLKEAQRRIDHLNDRIEALRAIERSFGRPSNGAARPSP
;
A
#
# COMPACT_ATOMS: atom_id res chain seq x y z
N MET A 1 -50.83 26.30 -13.02
CA MET A 1 -50.63 25.25 -12.00
C MET A 1 -49.15 24.92 -11.97
N THR A 2 -48.47 25.59 -11.05
CA THR A 2 -47.03 25.55 -10.77
C THR A 2 -46.84 24.62 -9.58
N THR A 3 -46.03 23.57 -9.70
CA THR A 3 -45.57 22.80 -8.53
C THR A 3 -44.05 22.66 -8.54
N LEU A 4 -43.50 23.02 -7.39
CA LEU A 4 -42.10 23.22 -7.05
C LEU A 4 -41.36 21.89 -6.87
N SER A 5 -40.17 21.85 -7.46
CA SER A 5 -38.88 21.39 -6.93
C SER A 5 -38.89 20.70 -5.54
N VAL A 6 -38.59 19.39 -5.53
CA VAL A 6 -38.08 18.68 -4.34
C VAL A 6 -36.57 18.53 -4.53
N ARG A 7 -35.82 19.33 -3.76
CA ARG A 7 -34.36 19.33 -3.72
C ARG A 7 -33.87 18.10 -2.94
N SER A 8 -33.15 17.24 -3.64
CA SER A 8 -32.60 15.98 -3.12
C SER A 8 -31.40 16.24 -2.19
N PRO A 9 -31.35 15.64 -0.99
CA PRO A 9 -30.30 15.89 0.02
C PRO A 9 -28.97 15.17 -0.26
N LEU A 10 -28.86 14.47 -1.40
CA LEU A 10 -27.69 13.67 -1.78
C LEU A 10 -26.45 14.51 -2.18
N LEU A 11 -26.60 15.81 -2.43
CA LEU A 11 -25.50 16.68 -2.86
C LEU A 11 -24.67 17.26 -1.70
N ALA A 12 -25.16 17.20 -0.45
CA ALA A 12 -24.48 17.81 0.70
C ALA A 12 -23.38 16.93 1.33
N VAL A 13 -23.41 15.61 1.11
CA VAL A 13 -22.42 14.68 1.71
C VAL A 13 -21.13 14.60 0.90
N ALA A 14 -21.18 14.93 -0.40
CA ALA A 14 -20.00 14.88 -1.28
C ALA A 14 -18.96 15.98 -1.01
N LEU A 15 -19.31 17.06 -0.29
CA LEU A 15 -18.42 18.21 -0.12
C LEU A 15 -17.58 18.17 1.16
N VAL A 16 -17.86 17.26 2.10
CA VAL A 16 -17.14 17.19 3.39
C VAL A 16 -15.95 16.22 3.35
N LEU A 17 -15.92 15.27 2.41
CA LEU A 17 -14.85 14.25 2.33
C LEU A 17 -13.60 14.72 1.54
N ALA A 18 -13.66 15.86 0.85
CA ALA A 18 -12.52 16.41 0.10
C ALA A 18 -11.54 17.25 0.96
N GLY A 19 -11.85 17.51 2.23
CA GLY A 19 -11.11 18.45 3.09
C GLY A 19 -9.98 17.88 3.94
N VAL A 20 -9.76 16.56 3.98
CA VAL A 20 -8.87 15.94 4.99
C VAL A 20 -7.51 15.47 4.44
N LEU A 21 -7.22 15.69 3.15
CA LEU A 21 -5.94 15.29 2.52
C LEU A 21 -4.94 16.43 2.30
N ALA A 22 -5.18 17.63 2.83
CA ALA A 22 -4.24 18.75 2.76
C ALA A 22 -3.49 18.94 4.11
N GLY A 23 -2.52 18.07 4.37
CA GLY A 23 -1.65 18.14 5.54
C GLY A 23 -0.18 17.93 5.17
N CYS A 24 0.37 18.78 4.30
CA CYS A 24 1.77 18.79 3.95
C CYS A 24 2.50 19.99 4.58
N ALA A 25 3.61 19.67 5.25
CA ALA A 25 4.83 20.47 5.37
C ALA A 25 4.73 21.85 6.06
N THR A 26 4.99 21.85 7.36
CA THR A 26 5.46 23.04 8.10
C THR A 26 6.96 23.23 7.81
N PRO A 27 7.42 24.35 7.19
CA PRO A 27 8.84 24.65 7.11
C PRO A 27 9.31 25.31 8.42
N ALA A 28 10.36 24.74 9.03
CA ALA A 28 11.05 25.35 10.17
C ALA A 28 11.87 26.58 9.72
N PRO A 29 12.01 27.62 10.56
CA PRO A 29 12.73 28.85 10.19
C PRO A 29 14.25 28.65 10.29
N THR A 30 14.98 29.10 9.27
CA THR A 30 16.45 29.13 9.24
C THR A 30 17.00 30.36 10.01
N PRO A 31 18.05 30.19 10.84
CA PRO A 31 18.72 31.32 11.47
C PRO A 31 19.66 32.04 10.48
N SER A 32 19.57 33.37 10.47
CA SER A 32 20.32 34.32 9.65
C SER A 32 21.81 34.41 10.05
N VAL A 33 22.71 34.25 9.08
CA VAL A 33 24.15 34.51 9.21
C VAL A 33 24.45 35.96 8.80
N PRO A 34 25.24 36.75 9.56
CA PRO A 34 25.58 38.13 9.20
C PRO A 34 26.67 38.23 8.11
N ALA A 35 26.54 39.22 7.24
CA ALA A 35 27.45 39.52 6.13
C ALA A 35 28.83 40.06 6.58
N PRO A 36 29.93 39.83 5.82
CA PRO A 36 31.22 40.47 6.07
C PRO A 36 31.32 41.86 5.39
N ALA A 37 31.93 42.80 6.10
CA ALA A 37 32.21 44.17 5.66
C ALA A 37 33.34 44.27 4.59
N PRO A 38 33.41 45.36 3.80
CA PRO A 38 34.41 45.56 2.75
C PRO A 38 35.60 46.41 3.25
N ALA A 39 36.83 46.11 2.79
CA ALA A 39 37.95 47.05 2.90
C ALA A 39 39.05 46.80 1.84
N THR A 40 39.14 47.79 0.95
CA THR A 40 40.32 48.49 0.41
C THR A 40 41.39 47.82 -0.48
N THR A 41 41.50 48.49 -1.63
CA THR A 41 42.50 48.57 -2.70
C THR A 41 43.93 48.93 -2.25
N ALA A 42 44.93 48.36 -2.92
CA ALA A 42 46.22 49.00 -3.24
C ALA A 42 46.89 48.32 -4.45
N ASN A 43 47.54 49.11 -5.32
CA ASN A 43 47.97 48.79 -6.71
C ASN A 43 49.54 48.87 -6.87
N PRO A 44 50.19 48.71 -8.06
CA PRO A 44 51.28 47.75 -8.38
C PRO A 44 52.72 48.35 -8.58
N PRO A 45 53.75 47.61 -9.09
CA PRO A 45 53.99 47.44 -10.54
C PRO A 45 54.61 46.09 -11.06
N VAL A 46 54.56 45.98 -12.40
CA VAL A 46 54.83 44.94 -13.45
C VAL A 46 56.32 44.46 -13.62
N PRO A 47 56.74 43.65 -14.64
CA PRO A 47 56.17 42.49 -15.38
C PRO A 47 57.14 41.27 -15.47
N ALA A 48 56.62 40.06 -15.66
CA ALA A 48 57.36 39.01 -16.39
C ALA A 48 56.45 38.25 -17.35
N THR A 49 56.90 38.26 -18.61
CA THR A 49 56.41 37.64 -19.85
C THR A 49 55.63 36.33 -19.73
N ARG A 50 54.40 36.32 -20.27
CA ARG A 50 53.62 35.09 -20.54
C ARG A 50 53.96 34.55 -21.94
N PRO A 51 54.22 33.24 -22.10
CA PRO A 51 54.12 32.57 -23.40
C PRO A 51 52.65 32.48 -23.85
N ALA A 52 52.43 32.62 -25.16
CA ALA A 52 51.13 32.68 -25.81
C ALA A 52 50.28 31.41 -25.54
N VAL A 53 49.04 31.63 -25.09
CA VAL A 53 48.00 30.60 -24.98
C VAL A 53 47.45 30.37 -26.40
N GLN A 54 47.60 29.16 -26.94
CA GLN A 54 46.79 28.71 -28.06
C GLN A 54 45.39 28.36 -27.54
N PRO A 55 44.30 28.77 -28.22
CA PRO A 55 42.95 28.41 -27.78
C PRO A 55 42.69 26.95 -28.12
N VAL A 56 42.70 26.07 -27.11
CA VAL A 56 42.02 24.78 -27.22
C VAL A 56 40.54 25.08 -27.02
N GLU A 57 39.77 25.05 -28.11
CA GLU A 57 38.32 24.94 -28.05
C GLU A 57 37.96 23.66 -27.30
N VAL A 58 37.67 23.77 -26.01
CA VAL A 58 37.00 22.71 -25.26
C VAL A 58 35.54 22.76 -25.64
N GLN A 59 35.18 21.99 -26.66
CA GLN A 59 33.79 21.61 -26.93
C GLN A 59 33.29 20.84 -25.69
N PRO A 60 32.28 21.32 -24.94
CA PRO A 60 31.75 20.58 -23.82
C PRO A 60 30.84 19.48 -24.39
N VAL A 61 31.40 18.30 -24.67
CA VAL A 61 30.59 17.10 -24.87
C VAL A 61 29.95 16.77 -23.53
N ALA A 62 28.67 17.11 -23.39
CA ALA A 62 27.86 16.70 -22.25
C ALA A 62 27.87 15.16 -22.15
N PRO A 63 28.37 14.57 -21.05
CA PRO A 63 28.29 13.13 -20.82
C PRO A 63 26.89 12.79 -20.29
N ALA A 64 25.87 13.05 -21.10
CA ALA A 64 24.48 12.79 -20.73
C ALA A 64 23.68 12.38 -21.97
N THR A 65 24.11 11.32 -22.64
CA THR A 65 23.26 10.34 -23.36
C THR A 65 24.18 9.26 -23.93
N GLN A 66 24.80 8.46 -23.06
CA GLN A 66 25.17 7.08 -23.37
C GLN A 66 25.07 6.28 -22.07
N MET A 67 23.84 5.97 -21.64
CA MET A 67 23.65 4.72 -20.92
C MET A 67 23.81 3.60 -21.94
N GLN A 68 25.08 3.29 -22.23
CA GLN A 68 25.44 1.97 -22.72
C GLN A 68 24.86 0.99 -21.70
N PRO A 69 24.08 -0.03 -22.11
CA PRO A 69 23.77 -1.12 -21.20
C PRO A 69 25.11 -1.66 -20.74
N ALA A 70 25.37 -1.58 -19.43
CA ALA A 70 26.58 -2.11 -18.84
C ALA A 70 26.77 -3.50 -19.44
N GLY A 71 27.84 -3.65 -20.22
CA GLY A 71 28.11 -4.86 -20.97
C GLY A 71 28.06 -6.05 -20.02
N ASN A 72 27.65 -7.18 -20.55
CA ASN A 72 27.68 -8.51 -19.94
C ASN A 72 29.14 -8.92 -19.61
N GLY A 73 29.85 -8.14 -18.81
CA GLY A 73 31.20 -8.35 -18.34
C GLY A 73 31.25 -9.26 -17.13
N MET A 74 30.52 -10.39 -17.19
CA MET A 74 30.81 -11.63 -16.46
C MET A 74 29.89 -12.77 -16.94
N ALA A 75 29.50 -12.82 -18.21
CA ALA A 75 28.80 -13.98 -18.77
C ALA A 75 29.80 -15.09 -19.13
N ALA A 76 30.61 -15.52 -18.16
CA ALA A 76 31.44 -16.71 -18.27
C ALA A 76 30.85 -17.79 -17.38
N ASN A 77 29.56 -18.11 -17.60
CA ASN A 77 28.83 -19.26 -17.06
C ASN A 77 27.33 -19.14 -17.42
N GLY A 78 26.78 -20.01 -18.27
CA GLY A 78 25.36 -20.01 -18.69
C GLY A 78 24.33 -20.12 -17.55
N TYR A 79 24.80 -20.26 -16.31
CA TYR A 79 24.03 -20.21 -15.08
C TYR A 79 23.38 -18.83 -14.81
N GLY A 80 23.99 -17.73 -15.26
CA GLY A 80 23.42 -16.38 -15.11
C GLY A 80 22.16 -16.17 -15.96
N SER A 81 22.14 -16.72 -17.18
CA SER A 81 20.96 -16.64 -18.05
C SER A 81 19.84 -17.59 -17.58
N ALA A 82 20.19 -18.81 -17.15
CA ALA A 82 19.20 -19.79 -16.67
C ALA A 82 18.51 -19.33 -15.36
N SER A 83 19.27 -18.75 -14.43
CA SER A 83 18.71 -18.16 -13.20
C SER A 83 17.78 -16.98 -13.49
N SER A 84 18.19 -16.09 -14.41
CA SER A 84 17.37 -14.99 -14.88
C SER A 84 16.07 -15.47 -15.54
N GLU A 85 16.12 -16.55 -16.33
CA GLU A 85 14.95 -17.13 -16.98
C GLU A 85 13.97 -17.76 -15.99
N ALA A 86 14.48 -18.48 -14.97
CA ALA A 86 13.65 -19.06 -13.92
C ALA A 86 12.90 -17.96 -13.15
N LEU A 87 13.58 -16.86 -12.82
CA LEU A 87 12.98 -15.70 -12.19
C LEU A 87 11.91 -15.05 -13.09
N SER A 88 12.21 -14.81 -14.38
CA SER A 88 11.26 -14.18 -15.30
C SER A 88 9.99 -15.02 -15.49
N ARG A 89 10.12 -16.35 -15.56
CA ARG A 89 8.98 -17.28 -15.59
C ARG A 89 8.14 -17.18 -14.31
N MET A 90 8.78 -17.08 -13.15
CA MET A 90 8.08 -16.95 -11.88
C MET A 90 7.33 -15.61 -11.77
N LEU A 91 7.93 -14.52 -12.23
CA LEU A 91 7.28 -13.21 -12.27
C LEU A 91 6.09 -13.19 -13.23
N ALA A 92 6.25 -13.75 -14.43
CA ALA A 92 5.14 -13.91 -15.38
C ALA A 92 3.99 -14.76 -14.78
N TYR A 93 4.31 -15.79 -14.02
CA TYR A 93 3.32 -16.57 -13.29
C TYR A 93 2.63 -15.73 -12.20
N ALA A 94 3.38 -14.94 -11.43
CA ALA A 94 2.81 -14.07 -10.40
C ALA A 94 1.84 -13.02 -10.97
N ASP A 95 2.14 -12.47 -12.15
CA ASP A 95 1.25 -11.55 -12.85
C ASP A 95 -0.03 -12.24 -13.31
N ARG A 96 0.08 -13.43 -13.91
CA ARG A 96 -1.08 -14.26 -14.26
C ARG A 96 -1.92 -14.61 -13.03
N ALA A 97 -1.29 -15.03 -11.94
CA ALA A 97 -1.98 -15.39 -10.71
C ALA A 97 -2.81 -14.22 -10.16
N ARG A 98 -2.34 -12.98 -10.33
CA ARG A 98 -3.06 -11.77 -9.92
C ARG A 98 -4.33 -11.48 -10.73
N SER A 99 -4.40 -11.97 -11.96
CA SER A 99 -5.60 -11.86 -12.79
C SER A 99 -6.65 -12.94 -12.54
N LEU A 100 -6.33 -13.99 -11.75
CA LEU A 100 -7.27 -15.07 -11.48
C LEU A 100 -8.46 -14.58 -10.63
N GLN A 101 -9.66 -15.00 -11.03
CA GLN A 101 -10.85 -14.84 -10.18
C GLN A 101 -10.86 -15.90 -9.06
N SER A 102 -11.70 -15.72 -8.03
CA SER A 102 -11.74 -16.64 -6.87
C SER A 102 -11.99 -18.11 -7.25
N GLY A 103 -12.89 -18.38 -8.20
CA GLY A 103 -13.16 -19.73 -8.70
C GLY A 103 -11.99 -20.33 -9.49
N GLU A 104 -11.29 -19.51 -10.28
CA GLU A 104 -10.12 -19.93 -11.06
C GLU A 104 -8.91 -20.19 -10.16
N ALA A 105 -8.74 -19.40 -9.10
CA ALA A 105 -7.70 -19.62 -8.10
C ALA A 105 -7.88 -20.97 -7.40
N ALA A 106 -9.11 -21.34 -7.04
CA ALA A 106 -9.41 -22.65 -6.46
C ALA A 106 -9.10 -23.80 -7.41
N ALA A 107 -9.47 -23.67 -8.69
CA ALA A 107 -9.16 -24.66 -9.72
C ALA A 107 -7.65 -24.81 -9.95
N GLU A 108 -6.91 -23.69 -9.95
CA GLU A 108 -5.46 -23.68 -10.09
C GLU A 108 -4.75 -24.31 -8.89
N ILE A 109 -5.23 -24.05 -7.66
CA ILE A 109 -4.74 -24.73 -6.44
C ILE A 109 -4.93 -26.24 -6.56
N ALA A 110 -6.11 -26.69 -7.01
CA ALA A 110 -6.38 -28.12 -7.22
C ALA A 110 -5.51 -28.73 -8.32
N ARG A 111 -5.24 -27.97 -9.40
CA ARG A 111 -4.36 -28.39 -10.51
C ARG A 111 -2.90 -28.59 -10.05
N ILE A 112 -2.39 -27.71 -9.18
CA ILE A 112 -1.02 -27.82 -8.66
C ILE A 112 -0.92 -28.94 -7.62
N GLY A 113 -1.90 -29.06 -6.72
CA GLY A 113 -1.92 -30.09 -5.70
C GLY A 113 -0.81 -29.93 -4.66
N ASP A 114 -0.12 -31.02 -4.33
CA ASP A 114 1.02 -31.01 -3.40
C ASP A 114 2.33 -30.71 -4.16
N PRO A 115 3.00 -29.57 -3.88
CA PRO A 115 4.21 -29.18 -4.59
C PRO A 115 5.46 -29.99 -4.19
N GLY A 116 5.38 -30.84 -3.15
CA GLY A 116 6.53 -31.60 -2.66
C GLY A 116 7.71 -30.70 -2.29
N ASP A 117 8.91 -31.07 -2.71
CA ASP A 117 10.16 -30.30 -2.50
C ASP A 117 10.54 -29.38 -3.67
N SER A 118 9.68 -29.25 -4.68
CA SER A 118 9.97 -28.41 -5.84
C SER A 118 9.74 -26.94 -5.51
N ALA A 119 10.84 -26.19 -5.38
CA ALA A 119 10.80 -24.74 -5.14
C ALA A 119 9.89 -23.96 -6.12
N PRO A 120 9.90 -24.21 -7.45
CA PRO A 120 9.00 -23.51 -8.35
C PRO A 120 7.52 -23.82 -8.10
N LEU A 121 7.10 -25.07 -7.87
CA LEU A 121 5.69 -25.36 -7.59
C LEU A 121 5.27 -24.84 -6.21
N GLN A 122 6.17 -24.87 -5.22
CA GLN A 122 5.91 -24.29 -3.89
C GLN A 122 5.62 -22.78 -4.02
N MET A 123 6.41 -22.05 -4.82
CA MET A 123 6.15 -20.64 -5.10
C MET A 123 4.86 -20.41 -5.88
N GLN A 124 4.60 -21.19 -6.92
CA GLN A 124 3.37 -21.08 -7.71
C GLN A 124 2.13 -21.29 -6.83
N LEU A 125 2.11 -22.35 -6.03
CA LEU A 125 1.02 -22.62 -5.10
C LEU A 125 0.84 -21.46 -4.11
N ALA A 126 1.92 -20.98 -3.51
CA ALA A 126 1.86 -19.86 -2.56
C ALA A 126 1.38 -18.55 -3.20
N LEU A 127 1.73 -18.28 -4.47
CA LEU A 127 1.23 -17.13 -5.20
C LEU A 127 -0.28 -17.20 -5.42
N VAL A 128 -0.83 -18.37 -5.73
CA VAL A 128 -2.28 -18.55 -5.94
C VAL A 128 -3.04 -18.54 -4.62
N LEU A 129 -2.51 -19.20 -3.57
CA LEU A 129 -3.09 -19.17 -2.22
C LEU A 129 -3.21 -17.73 -1.69
N ALA A 130 -2.23 -16.86 -1.98
CA ALA A 130 -2.29 -15.47 -1.56
C ALA A 130 -3.45 -14.68 -2.23
N GLN A 131 -4.03 -15.16 -3.34
CA GLN A 131 -5.15 -14.52 -4.02
C GLN A 131 -6.52 -14.88 -3.45
N THR A 132 -6.62 -15.96 -2.67
CA THR A 132 -7.91 -16.39 -2.10
C THR A 132 -8.41 -15.45 -1.01
N ARG A 133 -7.54 -14.57 -0.47
CA ARG A 133 -7.82 -13.67 0.66
C ARG A 133 -8.41 -14.39 1.88
N ASN A 134 -8.01 -15.65 2.03
CA ASN A 134 -8.43 -16.52 3.12
C ASN A 134 -7.28 -16.64 4.13
N PRO A 135 -7.47 -16.30 5.41
CA PRO A 135 -6.37 -16.25 6.38
C PRO A 135 -5.55 -17.55 6.54
N PRO A 136 -6.15 -18.75 6.56
CA PRO A 136 -5.41 -20.01 6.58
C PRO A 136 -4.56 -20.23 5.32
N ASP A 137 -5.07 -19.84 4.14
CA ASP A 137 -4.33 -19.96 2.88
C ASP A 137 -3.14 -18.99 2.84
N LEU A 138 -3.32 -17.77 3.36
CA LEU A 138 -2.24 -16.79 3.47
C LEU A 138 -1.14 -17.26 4.43
N ALA A 139 -1.51 -17.91 5.54
CA ALA A 139 -0.56 -18.54 6.45
C ALA A 139 0.22 -19.68 5.77
N ARG A 140 -0.46 -20.54 5.01
CA ARG A 140 0.17 -21.61 4.23
C ARG A 140 1.10 -21.05 3.14
N ALA A 141 0.67 -20.02 2.43
CA ALA A 141 1.49 -19.32 1.43
C ALA A 141 2.78 -18.76 2.04
N THR A 142 2.67 -18.15 3.23
CA THR A 142 3.83 -17.63 3.97
C THR A 142 4.81 -18.75 4.33
N ALA A 143 4.31 -19.88 4.84
CA ALA A 143 5.15 -21.02 5.20
C ALA A 143 5.87 -21.64 3.98
N LEU A 144 5.19 -21.73 2.84
CA LEU A 144 5.79 -22.18 1.57
C LEU A 144 6.90 -21.23 1.10
N MET A 145 6.68 -19.92 1.15
CA MET A 145 7.70 -18.94 0.78
C MET A 145 8.92 -18.99 1.71
N GLN A 146 8.71 -19.19 3.01
CA GLN A 146 9.79 -19.39 3.97
C GLN A 146 10.58 -20.68 3.69
N ARG A 147 9.90 -21.77 3.32
CA ARG A 147 10.54 -23.02 2.91
C ARG A 147 11.43 -22.82 1.69
N VAL A 148 10.94 -22.12 0.65
CA VAL A 148 11.74 -21.81 -0.55
C VAL A 148 12.93 -20.93 -0.19
N ALA A 149 12.74 -19.92 0.66
CA ALA A 149 13.79 -19.01 1.10
C ALA A 149 14.95 -19.70 1.87
N GLY A 150 14.66 -20.82 2.55
CA GLY A 150 15.62 -21.63 3.28
C GLY A 150 16.07 -22.92 2.57
N SER A 151 15.55 -23.18 1.36
CA SER A 151 15.86 -24.40 0.62
C SER A 151 17.29 -24.38 0.07
N THR A 152 18.02 -25.49 0.20
CA THR A 152 19.38 -25.67 -0.30
C THR A 152 19.43 -26.21 -1.74
N GLN A 153 18.27 -26.45 -2.36
CA GLN A 153 18.17 -26.97 -3.72
C GLN A 153 18.69 -25.96 -4.77
N ALA A 154 19.33 -26.46 -5.83
CA ALA A 154 19.88 -25.61 -6.89
C ALA A 154 18.81 -24.74 -7.58
N GLU A 155 17.63 -25.32 -7.83
CA GLU A 155 16.46 -24.65 -8.40
C GLU A 155 15.93 -23.50 -7.52
N ALA A 156 16.17 -23.56 -6.20
CA ALA A 156 15.69 -22.56 -5.25
C ALA A 156 16.59 -21.31 -5.20
N GLN A 157 17.89 -21.47 -5.44
CA GLN A 157 18.89 -20.39 -5.35
C GLN A 157 18.47 -19.09 -6.05
N PRO A 158 18.02 -19.10 -7.32
CA PRO A 158 17.61 -17.86 -7.99
C PRO A 158 16.31 -17.25 -7.43
N LEU A 159 15.48 -18.05 -6.77
CA LEU A 159 14.16 -17.68 -6.29
C LEU A 159 14.14 -17.24 -4.81
N GLN A 160 15.14 -17.66 -4.03
CA GLN A 160 15.28 -17.32 -2.60
C GLN A 160 15.08 -15.83 -2.26
N PRO A 161 15.72 -14.85 -2.95
CA PRO A 161 15.54 -13.45 -2.60
C PRO A 161 14.09 -12.98 -2.79
N LEU A 162 13.44 -13.42 -3.87
CA LEU A 162 12.02 -13.11 -4.12
C LEU A 162 11.13 -13.76 -3.05
N ALA A 163 11.39 -15.01 -2.70
CA ALA A 163 10.64 -15.72 -1.67
C ALA A 163 10.73 -15.04 -0.29
N ARG A 164 11.90 -14.51 0.09
CA ARG A 164 12.07 -13.74 1.34
C ARG A 164 11.21 -12.47 1.37
N VAL A 165 11.23 -11.70 0.28
CA VAL A 165 10.42 -10.47 0.15
C VAL A 165 8.93 -10.80 0.19
N LEU A 166 8.50 -11.85 -0.51
CA LEU A 166 7.10 -12.27 -0.52
C LEU A 166 6.64 -12.79 0.84
N ALA A 167 7.48 -13.55 1.56
CA ALA A 167 7.17 -13.99 2.92
C ALA A 167 6.93 -12.80 3.85
N ALA A 168 7.82 -11.79 3.83
CA ALA A 168 7.65 -10.57 4.61
C ALA A 168 6.36 -9.82 4.21
N ARG A 169 6.08 -9.68 2.92
CA ARG A 169 4.85 -9.05 2.41
C ARG A 169 3.59 -9.76 2.91
N TYR A 170 3.54 -11.09 2.88
CA TYR A 170 2.37 -11.85 3.32
C TYR A 170 2.15 -11.77 4.83
N GLN A 171 3.23 -11.68 5.61
CA GLN A 171 3.14 -11.42 7.05
C GLN A 171 2.53 -10.04 7.35
N GLU A 172 2.97 -8.99 6.65
CA GLU A 172 2.38 -7.66 6.81
C GLU A 172 0.92 -7.62 6.33
N GLN A 173 0.61 -8.30 5.22
CA GLN A 173 -0.76 -8.42 4.74
C GLN A 173 -1.68 -9.01 5.82
N ARG A 174 -1.24 -10.09 6.49
CA ARG A 174 -2.01 -10.71 7.57
C ARG A 174 -2.24 -9.76 8.75
N ARG A 175 -1.23 -8.99 9.16
CA ARG A 175 -1.38 -7.99 10.23
C ARG A 175 -2.44 -6.94 9.89
N VAL A 176 -2.42 -6.45 8.65
CA VAL A 176 -3.41 -5.48 8.16
C VAL A 176 -4.82 -6.08 8.12
N GLU A 177 -4.96 -7.33 7.70
CA GLU A 177 -6.24 -8.04 7.71
C GLU A 177 -6.77 -8.23 9.14
N ASP A 178 -5.91 -8.62 10.09
CA ASP A 178 -6.26 -8.79 11.50
C ASP A 178 -6.70 -7.46 12.15
N ASP A 179 -6.01 -6.35 11.86
CA ASP A 179 -6.38 -5.03 12.38
C ASP A 179 -7.69 -4.50 11.78
N ARG A 180 -7.92 -4.77 10.49
CA ARG A 180 -9.20 -4.47 9.83
C ARG A 180 -10.35 -5.23 10.51
N ASP A 181 -10.16 -6.51 10.83
CA ASP A 181 -11.19 -7.32 11.48
C ASP A 181 -11.51 -6.81 12.89
N ARG A 182 -10.49 -6.35 13.64
CA ARG A 182 -10.67 -5.67 14.93
C ARG A 182 -11.47 -4.38 14.80
N GLN A 183 -11.16 -3.55 13.80
CA GLN A 183 -11.90 -2.30 13.54
C GLN A 183 -13.36 -2.59 13.21
N VAL A 184 -13.65 -3.59 12.38
CA VAL A 184 -15.02 -4.00 12.05
C VAL A 184 -15.77 -4.48 13.30
N ALA A 185 -15.11 -5.23 14.19
CA ALA A 185 -15.72 -5.65 15.46
C ALA A 185 -16.04 -4.46 16.38
N GLN A 186 -15.12 -3.50 16.50
CA GLN A 186 -15.34 -2.27 17.28
C GLN A 186 -16.50 -1.44 16.73
N LEU A 187 -16.60 -1.30 15.40
CA LEU A 187 -17.69 -0.56 14.76
C LEU A 187 -19.06 -1.22 15.02
N LYS A 188 -19.14 -2.56 14.95
CA LYS A 188 -20.37 -3.29 15.27
C LYS A 188 -20.79 -3.12 16.72
N GLU A 189 -19.82 -3.15 17.65
CA GLU A 189 -20.12 -2.96 19.07
C GLU A 189 -20.54 -1.53 19.40
N ALA A 190 -19.88 -0.53 18.79
CA ALA A 190 -20.28 0.87 18.89
C ALA A 190 -21.71 1.09 18.37
N GLN A 191 -22.07 0.45 17.24
CA GLN A 191 -23.43 0.52 16.69
C GLN A 191 -24.46 -0.09 17.66
N ARG A 192 -24.19 -1.27 18.23
CA ARG A 192 -25.09 -1.88 19.24
C ARG A 192 -25.29 -0.97 20.45
N ARG A 193 -24.24 -0.29 20.89
CA ARG A 193 -24.34 0.67 21.99
C ARG A 193 -25.21 1.87 21.62
N ILE A 194 -25.12 2.37 20.39
CA ILE A 194 -25.98 3.44 19.87
C ILE A 194 -27.44 2.97 19.85
N ASP A 195 -27.71 1.78 19.32
CA ASP A 195 -29.07 1.22 19.24
C ASP A 195 -29.68 1.08 20.65
N HIS A 196 -28.93 0.51 21.60
CA HIS A 196 -29.38 0.42 22.99
C HIS A 196 -29.59 1.78 23.67
N LEU A 197 -28.79 2.81 23.33
CA LEU A 197 -29.03 4.17 23.82
C LEU A 197 -30.29 4.79 23.20
N ASN A 198 -30.55 4.53 21.92
CA ASN A 198 -31.77 4.96 21.25
C ASN A 198 -33.01 4.31 21.87
N ASP A 199 -32.96 3.00 22.15
CA ASP A 199 -34.05 2.28 22.83
C ASP A 199 -34.36 2.90 24.20
N ARG A 200 -33.32 3.31 24.95
CA ARG A 200 -33.50 4.02 26.23
C ARG A 200 -34.15 5.39 26.05
N ILE A 201 -33.72 6.16 25.04
CA ILE A 201 -34.34 7.46 24.74
C ILE A 201 -35.80 7.28 24.34
N GLU A 202 -36.11 6.27 23.54
CA GLU A 202 -37.49 5.97 23.14
C GLU A 202 -38.35 5.54 24.33
N ALA A 203 -37.82 4.70 25.23
CA ALA A 203 -38.48 4.30 26.46
C ALA A 203 -38.78 5.51 27.36
N LEU A 204 -37.82 6.43 27.52
CA LEU A 204 -38.02 7.66 28.26
C LEU A 204 -39.09 8.55 27.61
N ARG A 205 -39.08 8.70 26.28
CA ARG A 205 -40.12 9.43 25.54
C ARG A 205 -41.50 8.78 25.66
N ALA A 206 -41.59 7.46 25.79
CA ALA A 206 -42.85 6.77 26.02
C ALA A 206 -43.41 7.05 27.41
N ILE A 207 -42.53 7.09 28.42
CA ILE A 207 -42.86 7.49 29.79
C ILE A 207 -43.37 8.93 29.79
N GLU A 208 -42.65 9.88 29.18
CA GLU A 208 -43.08 11.29 29.08
C GLU A 208 -44.47 11.43 28.43
N ARG A 209 -44.74 10.70 27.34
CA ARG A 209 -46.07 10.67 26.70
C ARG A 209 -47.16 10.12 27.62
N SER A 210 -46.84 9.14 28.47
CA SER A 210 -47.80 8.58 29.42
C SER A 210 -48.16 9.56 30.56
N PHE A 211 -47.24 10.44 30.96
CA PHE A 211 -47.48 11.50 31.94
C PHE A 211 -48.28 12.68 31.36
N GLY A 212 -48.08 13.02 30.08
CA GLY A 212 -48.75 14.16 29.43
C GLY A 212 -50.19 13.89 28.95
N ARG A 213 -50.68 12.65 29.00
CA ARG A 213 -52.06 12.31 28.60
C ARG A 213 -52.97 12.33 29.84
N PRO A 214 -53.92 13.28 29.98
CA PRO A 214 -54.95 13.15 31.01
C PRO A 214 -55.72 11.85 30.78
N SER A 215 -56.10 11.17 31.87
CA SER A 215 -56.88 9.93 31.87
C SER A 215 -58.30 10.14 31.32
N ASN A 216 -58.42 10.50 30.05
CA ASN A 216 -59.71 10.68 29.40
C ASN A 216 -60.26 9.30 29.04
N GLY A 217 -60.88 8.65 30.02
CA GLY A 217 -61.37 7.28 29.90
C GLY A 217 -61.75 6.57 31.19
N ALA A 218 -61.72 7.21 32.35
CA ALA A 218 -62.51 6.74 33.49
C ALA A 218 -64.00 7.04 33.20
N ALA A 219 -64.58 6.34 32.22
CA ALA A 219 -66.01 6.27 32.03
C ALA A 219 -66.58 5.53 33.24
N ARG A 220 -67.17 6.32 34.14
CA ARG A 220 -67.90 5.89 35.33
C ARG A 220 -69.00 4.89 34.92
N PRO A 221 -69.05 3.66 35.47
CA PRO A 221 -70.21 2.80 35.26
C PRO A 221 -71.42 3.46 35.94
N SER A 222 -72.46 3.75 35.15
CA SER A 222 -73.77 4.21 35.61
C SER A 222 -74.55 3.07 36.30
N PRO A 223 -75.40 3.39 37.29
CA PRO A 223 -76.05 2.43 38.19
C PRO A 223 -77.09 1.53 37.51
#